data_AF-A0A1Q3X2G7-F1
#
_entry.id   AF-A0A1Q3X2G7-F1
#
_cell.length_a   1.000
_cell.length_b   1.000
_cell.length_c   1.000
_cell.angle_alpha   90.00
_cell.angle_beta   90.00
_cell.angle_gamma   90.00
#
_symmetry.space_group_name_H-M   'P 1'
#
loop_
_entity.id
_entity.type
_entity.pdbx_description
1 polymer ?
#
loop_
_entity_poly.entity_id
_entity_poly.type
_entity_poly.pdbx_seq_one_letter_code
_entity_poly.pdbx_strand_id
1 'polypeptide(L)'
;MQTLSYNFHDIVDIIPKNGHFKLNFRNKEANIYRTLRLLGYGRTKIDGKILLYKRDEKGIEPTNITHLRIAFANYLKKCDTKLLPNGLTAEYIFRIYDENPPIKQNDLFAYYLACTLNKEEEEAYKMSTNPNYRQLTHEKYMLQKFAEWQMSKSIDKIGTLLKGSDIFYKKIDNKTYLLFNNHTSNVSGYTYKTFDCFLAKYKNLKEIGSKAPSSLETLILGFKLERDLNLVEKFVY
;
A
#
# COMPACT_ATOMS: atom_id res chain seq x y z
N MET A 1 13.84 -11.25 20.49
CA MET A 1 12.42 -10.96 20.81
C MET A 1 11.98 -11.89 21.92
N GLN A 2 11.61 -11.37 23.09
CA GLN A 2 10.95 -12.19 24.12
C GLN A 2 9.54 -12.52 23.62
N THR A 3 9.24 -13.80 23.46
CA THR A 3 7.87 -14.27 23.24
C THR A 3 7.07 -14.06 24.52
N LEU A 4 6.37 -12.93 24.60
CA LEU A 4 5.26 -12.78 25.54
C LEU A 4 4.16 -13.75 25.08
N SER A 5 4.17 -14.95 25.65
CA SER A 5 3.07 -15.89 25.53
C SER A 5 2.12 -15.65 26.70
N TYR A 6 0.98 -15.02 26.43
CA TYR A 6 -0.10 -14.98 27.40
C TYR A 6 -0.76 -16.36 27.48
N ASN A 7 -1.06 -16.79 28.69
CA ASN A 7 -1.91 -17.95 28.90
C ASN A 7 -3.35 -17.59 28.55
N PHE A 8 -4.20 -18.58 28.25
CA PHE A 8 -5.60 -18.35 27.91
C PHE A 8 -6.35 -17.52 28.98
N HIS A 9 -6.05 -17.77 30.26
CA HIS A 9 -6.62 -17.02 31.41
C HIS A 9 -6.20 -15.54 31.49
N ASP A 10 -5.12 -15.13 30.83
CA ASP A 10 -4.72 -13.72 30.79
C ASP A 10 -5.63 -12.91 29.88
N ILE A 11 -6.40 -13.58 29.01
CA ILE A 11 -7.13 -13.00 27.90
C ILE A 11 -8.64 -13.18 28.04
N VAL A 12 -9.09 -14.19 28.77
CA VAL A 12 -10.51 -14.43 29.01
C VAL A 12 -10.75 -14.90 30.44
N ASP A 13 -11.78 -14.33 31.08
CA ASP A 13 -12.30 -14.85 32.33
C ASP A 13 -13.24 -16.02 32.03
N ILE A 14 -13.03 -17.16 32.70
CA ILE A 14 -13.91 -18.33 32.64
C ILE A 14 -14.72 -18.37 33.93
N ILE A 15 -16.03 -18.13 33.84
CA ILE A 15 -16.93 -18.00 35.00
C ILE A 15 -17.89 -19.20 35.01
N PRO A 16 -17.85 -20.08 36.03
CA PRO A 16 -18.86 -21.13 36.19
C PRO A 16 -20.25 -20.52 36.45
N LYS A 17 -21.29 -21.01 35.77
CA LYS A 17 -22.69 -20.59 35.93
C LYS A 17 -23.64 -21.75 35.62
N ASN A 18 -24.39 -22.21 36.62
CA ASN A 18 -25.44 -23.24 36.50
C ASN A 18 -25.00 -24.51 35.75
N GLY A 19 -23.84 -25.07 36.11
CA GLY A 19 -23.31 -26.28 35.44
C GLY A 19 -22.69 -26.03 34.06
N HIS A 20 -22.66 -24.78 33.58
CA HIS A 20 -21.98 -24.36 32.35
C HIS A 20 -20.88 -23.34 32.65
N PHE A 21 -20.08 -23.00 31.64
CA PHE A 21 -19.08 -21.94 31.72
C PHE A 21 -19.52 -20.73 30.89
N LYS A 22 -19.29 -19.53 31.40
CA LYS A 22 -19.43 -18.28 30.65
C LYS A 22 -18.04 -17.70 30.41
N LEU A 23 -17.74 -17.36 29.16
CA LEU A 23 -16.52 -16.65 28.80
C LEU A 23 -16.76 -15.14 28.84
N ASN A 24 -15.86 -14.39 29.46
CA ASN A 24 -15.92 -12.93 29.51
C ASN A 24 -14.58 -12.32 29.13
N PHE A 25 -14.57 -11.64 27.99
CA PHE A 25 -13.39 -10.93 27.48
C PHE A 25 -13.31 -9.48 27.97
N ARG A 26 -14.39 -8.90 28.51
CA ARG A 26 -14.48 -7.46 28.80
C ARG A 26 -13.43 -6.97 29.80
N ASN A 27 -13.21 -7.74 30.87
CA ASN A 27 -12.24 -7.37 31.90
C ASN A 27 -10.79 -7.51 31.44
N LYS A 28 -10.57 -8.15 30.29
CA LYS A 28 -9.25 -8.47 29.73
C LYS A 28 -9.00 -7.77 28.39
N GLU A 29 -9.85 -6.83 27.99
CA GLU A 29 -9.73 -6.10 26.71
C GLU A 29 -8.34 -5.46 26.52
N ALA A 30 -7.75 -4.91 27.59
CA ALA A 30 -6.38 -4.38 27.55
C ALA A 30 -5.35 -5.42 27.10
N ASN A 31 -5.46 -6.66 27.58
CA ASN A 31 -4.55 -7.76 27.22
C ASN A 31 -4.78 -8.23 25.79
N ILE A 32 -6.03 -8.19 25.30
CA ILE A 32 -6.35 -8.44 23.89
C ILE A 32 -5.62 -7.43 23.00
N TYR A 33 -5.71 -6.13 23.31
CA TYR A 33 -5.06 -5.10 22.49
C TYR A 33 -3.53 -5.12 22.59
N ARG A 34 -2.97 -5.44 23.77
CA ARG A 34 -1.53 -5.71 23.92
C ARG A 34 -1.08 -6.89 23.07
N THR A 35 -1.87 -7.98 23.05
CA THR A 35 -1.59 -9.15 22.21
C THR A 35 -1.60 -8.77 20.73
N LEU A 36 -2.61 -8.04 20.27
CA LEU A 36 -2.65 -7.54 18.90
C LEU A 36 -1.44 -6.68 18.55
N ARG A 37 -0.99 -5.83 19.47
CA ARG A 37 0.23 -5.02 19.30
C ARG A 37 1.49 -5.88 19.17
N LEU A 38 1.60 -6.95 19.95
CA LEU A 38 2.70 -7.92 19.83
C LEU A 38 2.65 -8.68 18.50
N LEU A 39 1.47 -8.92 17.95
CA LEU A 39 1.27 -9.47 16.60
C LEU A 39 1.52 -8.44 15.49
N GLY A 40 1.98 -7.25 15.83
CA GLY A 40 2.34 -6.18 14.89
C GLY A 40 1.19 -5.24 14.52
N TYR A 41 -0.02 -5.43 15.06
CA TYR A 41 -1.14 -4.56 14.74
C TYR A 41 -1.03 -3.21 15.44
N GLY A 42 -1.36 -2.15 14.71
CA GLY A 42 -1.31 -0.79 15.19
C GLY A 42 -2.37 0.11 14.58
N ARG A 43 -2.50 1.28 15.19
CA ARG A 43 -3.37 2.37 14.79
C ARG A 43 -2.56 3.66 14.75
N THR A 44 -2.73 4.42 13.69
CA THR A 44 -2.09 5.74 13.53
C THR A 44 -3.07 6.76 12.96
N LYS A 45 -2.64 8.02 12.87
CA LYS A 45 -3.37 9.12 12.25
C LYS A 45 -2.50 9.75 11.17
N ILE A 46 -2.92 9.65 9.91
CA ILE A 46 -2.26 10.28 8.75
C ILE A 46 -3.26 11.22 8.11
N ASP A 47 -2.86 12.47 7.84
CA ASP A 47 -3.67 13.49 7.18
C ASP A 47 -5.09 13.62 7.80
N GLY A 48 -5.16 13.56 9.12
CA GLY A 48 -6.42 13.67 9.87
C GLY A 48 -7.22 12.36 10.00
N LYS A 49 -6.88 11.30 9.25
CA LYS A 49 -7.64 10.04 9.20
C LYS A 49 -7.02 8.98 10.09
N ILE A 50 -7.87 8.27 10.84
CA ILE A 50 -7.47 7.11 11.63
C ILE A 50 -7.28 5.91 10.70
N LEU A 51 -6.14 5.25 10.81
CA LEU A 51 -5.75 4.13 9.97
C LEU A 51 -5.26 2.97 10.82
N LEU A 52 -5.48 1.76 10.32
CA LEU A 52 -5.01 0.52 10.93
C LEU A 52 -3.95 -0.11 10.03
N TYR A 53 -2.92 -0.66 10.65
CA TYR A 53 -1.86 -1.37 9.93
C TYR A 53 -1.42 -2.62 10.70
N LYS A 54 -0.71 -3.49 9.99
CA LYS A 54 0.10 -4.58 10.55
C LYS A 54 1.56 -4.29 10.19
N ARG A 55 2.45 -4.38 11.17
CA ARG A 55 3.90 -4.26 11.01
C ARG A 55 4.54 -5.64 11.16
N ASP A 56 5.35 -6.05 10.21
CA ASP A 56 6.21 -7.22 10.30
C ASP A 56 7.56 -6.98 9.62
N GLU A 57 8.35 -8.04 9.42
CA GLU A 57 9.70 -7.94 8.85
C GLU A 57 9.72 -7.40 7.41
N LYS A 58 8.59 -7.48 6.68
CA LYS A 58 8.47 -6.96 5.31
C LYS A 58 8.08 -5.49 5.27
N GLY A 59 7.76 -4.89 6.41
CA GLY A 59 7.34 -3.50 6.53
C GLY A 59 5.94 -3.39 7.12
N ILE A 60 5.17 -2.42 6.62
CA ILE A 60 3.83 -2.15 7.10
C ILE A 60 2.78 -2.40 6.01
N GLU A 61 1.67 -3.01 6.41
CA GLU A 61 0.56 -3.33 5.52
C GLU A 61 -0.75 -2.74 6.05
N PRO A 62 -1.59 -2.15 5.18
CA PRO A 62 -2.93 -1.70 5.55
C PRO A 62 -3.79 -2.86 6.03
N THR A 63 -4.60 -2.62 7.05
CA THR A 63 -5.48 -3.66 7.60
C THR A 63 -6.83 -3.10 8.04
N ASN A 64 -7.70 -3.97 8.53
CA ASN A 64 -9.04 -3.63 9.00
C ASN A 64 -9.40 -4.44 10.25
N ILE A 65 -10.51 -4.07 10.90
CA ILE A 65 -10.97 -4.74 12.13
C ILE A 65 -11.21 -6.23 11.94
N THR A 66 -11.72 -6.65 10.78
CA THR A 66 -11.96 -8.06 10.47
C THR A 66 -10.65 -8.86 10.51
N HIS A 67 -9.57 -8.32 9.94
CA HIS A 67 -8.25 -8.94 10.01
C HIS A 67 -7.71 -9.02 11.44
N LEU A 68 -7.88 -7.97 12.26
CA LEU A 68 -7.51 -8.02 13.68
C LEU A 68 -8.28 -9.14 14.41
N ARG A 69 -9.58 -9.30 14.13
CA ARG A 69 -10.41 -10.36 14.70
C ARG A 69 -9.91 -11.75 14.32
N ILE A 70 -9.68 -11.97 13.03
CA ILE A 70 -9.16 -13.25 12.53
C ILE A 70 -7.78 -13.56 13.15
N ALA A 71 -6.89 -12.57 13.22
CA ALA A 71 -5.55 -12.77 13.77
C ALA A 71 -5.59 -13.13 15.25
N PHE A 72 -6.45 -12.47 16.03
CA PHE A 72 -6.61 -12.78 17.43
C PHE A 72 -7.32 -14.13 17.66
N ALA A 73 -8.31 -14.50 16.85
CA ALA A 73 -8.89 -15.85 16.89
C ALA A 73 -7.83 -16.92 16.60
N ASN A 74 -6.96 -16.69 15.62
CA ASN A 74 -5.84 -17.58 15.32
C ASN A 74 -4.80 -17.64 16.45
N TYR A 75 -4.60 -16.53 17.17
CA TYR A 75 -3.79 -16.52 18.37
C TYR A 75 -4.42 -17.39 19.48
N LEU A 76 -5.72 -17.25 19.74
CA LEU A 76 -6.44 -18.08 20.70
C LEU A 76 -6.34 -19.58 20.40
N LYS A 77 -6.35 -19.97 19.12
CA LYS A 77 -6.16 -21.38 18.69
C LYS A 77 -4.79 -21.95 19.09
N LYS A 78 -3.80 -21.09 19.28
CA LYS A 78 -2.42 -21.46 19.63
C LYS A 78 -2.13 -21.35 21.13
N CYS A 79 -3.00 -20.71 21.90
CA CYS A 79 -2.87 -20.65 23.35
C CYS A 79 -2.93 -22.06 23.94
N ASP A 80 -2.15 -22.29 25.00
CA ASP A 80 -2.21 -23.57 25.72
C ASP A 80 -3.59 -23.71 26.39
N THR A 81 -4.34 -24.72 25.96
CA THR A 81 -5.66 -25.08 26.47
C THR A 81 -5.61 -26.24 27.47
N LYS A 82 -4.43 -26.74 27.83
CA LYS A 82 -4.28 -27.85 28.79
C LYS A 82 -4.82 -27.53 30.19
N LEU A 83 -4.97 -26.26 30.52
CA LEU A 83 -5.54 -25.78 31.79
C LEU A 83 -7.02 -25.41 31.70
N LEU A 84 -7.71 -25.73 30.60
CA LEU A 84 -9.15 -25.48 30.53
C LEU A 84 -9.92 -26.39 31.50
N PRO A 85 -10.94 -25.87 32.20
CA PRO A 85 -11.81 -26.70 33.02
C PRO A 85 -12.46 -27.84 32.23
N ASN A 86 -12.65 -28.99 32.88
CA ASN A 86 -13.35 -30.14 32.30
C ASN A 86 -14.74 -29.72 31.76
N GLY A 87 -15.00 -30.05 30.50
CA GLY A 87 -16.25 -29.70 29.80
C GLY A 87 -16.19 -28.42 28.96
N LEU A 88 -15.08 -27.67 28.99
CA LEU A 88 -14.87 -26.53 28.10
C LEU A 88 -14.05 -26.96 26.87
N THR A 89 -14.68 -27.00 25.70
CA THR A 89 -14.01 -27.36 24.43
C THR A 89 -13.54 -26.13 23.67
N ALA A 90 -12.52 -26.31 22.81
CA ALA A 90 -12.08 -25.26 21.89
C ALA A 90 -13.22 -24.78 20.97
N GLU A 91 -14.07 -25.70 20.49
CA GLU A 91 -15.23 -25.37 19.65
C GLU A 91 -16.21 -24.43 20.36
N TYR A 92 -16.48 -24.67 21.65
CA TYR A 92 -17.33 -23.80 22.46
C TYR A 92 -16.73 -22.38 22.59
N ILE A 93 -15.42 -22.27 22.80
CA ILE A 93 -14.71 -20.99 22.88
C ILE A 93 -14.84 -20.21 21.58
N PHE A 94 -14.61 -20.85 20.42
CA PHE A 94 -14.69 -20.17 19.13
C PHE A 94 -16.12 -19.78 18.75
N ARG A 95 -17.11 -20.62 19.07
CA ARG A 95 -18.52 -20.25 18.89
C ARG A 95 -18.86 -18.97 19.66
N ILE A 96 -18.46 -18.85 20.93
CA ILE A 96 -18.67 -17.62 21.71
C ILE A 96 -17.93 -16.44 21.10
N TYR A 97 -16.69 -16.65 20.65
CA TYR A 97 -15.91 -15.61 20.00
C TYR A 97 -16.62 -15.05 18.76
N ASP A 98 -17.16 -15.94 17.91
CA ASP A 98 -17.84 -15.57 16.67
C ASP A 98 -19.18 -14.87 16.95
N GLU A 99 -19.94 -15.33 17.94
CA GLU A 99 -21.18 -14.70 18.39
C GLU A 99 -20.93 -13.32 19.02
N ASN A 100 -19.82 -13.16 19.76
CA ASN A 100 -19.52 -11.98 20.57
C ASN A 100 -18.04 -11.56 20.44
N PRO A 101 -17.62 -11.01 19.28
CA PRO A 101 -16.23 -10.68 19.04
C PRO A 101 -15.75 -9.59 20.03
N PRO A 102 -14.66 -9.84 20.78
CA PRO A 102 -14.24 -8.96 21.86
C PRO A 102 -13.54 -7.69 21.38
N ILE A 103 -13.06 -7.66 20.14
CA ILE A 103 -12.37 -6.49 19.56
C ILE A 103 -13.39 -5.45 19.12
N LYS A 104 -13.37 -4.30 19.81
CA LYS A 104 -14.25 -3.15 19.61
C LYS A 104 -13.44 -1.86 19.50
N GLN A 105 -13.88 -0.92 18.69
CA GLN A 105 -13.21 0.39 18.56
C GLN A 105 -13.64 1.32 19.71
N ASN A 106 -13.06 1.12 20.89
CA ASN A 106 -13.28 1.96 22.08
C ASN A 106 -11.99 2.70 22.50
N ASP A 107 -12.01 3.41 23.63
CA ASP A 107 -10.85 4.17 24.10
C ASP A 107 -9.65 3.28 24.43
N LEU A 108 -9.88 2.07 24.94
CA LEU A 108 -8.80 1.11 25.18
C LEU A 108 -8.15 0.64 23.87
N PHE A 109 -8.95 0.37 22.84
CA PHE A 109 -8.45 0.06 21.50
C PHE A 109 -7.59 1.21 20.96
N ALA A 110 -8.11 2.44 21.08
CA ALA A 110 -7.42 3.64 20.64
C ALA A 110 -6.09 3.84 21.38
N TYR A 111 -6.06 3.62 22.69
CA TYR A 111 -4.89 3.78 23.55
C TYR A 111 -3.82 2.71 23.30
N TYR A 112 -4.19 1.42 23.36
CA TYR A 112 -3.21 0.34 23.31
C TYR A 112 -2.62 0.13 21.92
N LEU A 113 -3.40 0.36 20.85
CA LEU A 113 -2.91 0.21 19.48
C LEU A 113 -2.29 1.49 18.92
N ALA A 114 -2.35 2.63 19.62
CA ALA A 114 -1.72 3.87 19.16
C ALA A 114 -0.21 3.67 18.96
N CYS A 115 0.25 3.93 17.74
CA CYS A 115 1.66 3.93 17.42
C CYS A 115 1.95 4.84 16.22
N THR A 116 2.94 5.71 16.41
CA THR A 116 3.46 6.62 15.39
C THR A 116 4.27 5.84 14.36
N LEU A 117 4.01 6.10 13.08
CA LEU A 117 4.84 5.58 12.00
C LEU A 117 6.02 6.53 11.78
N ASN A 118 7.18 5.99 11.43
CA ASN A 118 8.26 6.83 10.92
C ASN A 118 7.94 7.31 9.49
N LYS A 119 8.78 8.19 8.92
CA LYS A 119 8.53 8.77 7.59
C LYS A 119 8.49 7.72 6.47
N GLU A 120 9.39 6.74 6.51
CA GLU A 120 9.49 5.69 5.49
C GLU A 120 8.26 4.76 5.55
N GLU A 121 7.82 4.44 6.76
CA GLU A 121 6.60 3.70 7.01
C GLU A 121 5.38 4.48 6.51
N GLU A 122 5.24 5.75 6.90
CA GLU A 122 4.12 6.57 6.42
C GLU A 122 4.09 6.65 4.87
N GLU A 123 5.25 6.81 4.25
CA GLU A 123 5.39 6.79 2.79
C GLU A 123 4.92 5.45 2.20
N ALA A 124 5.41 4.32 2.71
CA ALA A 124 5.01 2.99 2.27
C ALA A 124 3.48 2.75 2.44
N TYR A 125 2.89 3.26 3.53
CA TYR A 125 1.45 3.20 3.74
C TYR A 125 0.70 3.99 2.67
N LYS A 126 1.11 5.24 2.42
CA LYS A 126 0.48 6.11 1.42
C LYS A 126 0.61 5.53 0.02
N MET A 127 1.80 5.03 -0.32
CA MET A 127 2.06 4.36 -1.60
C MET A 127 1.15 3.15 -1.79
N SER A 128 0.92 2.32 -0.77
CA SER A 128 0.08 1.11 -0.89
C SER A 128 -1.43 1.39 -0.92
N THR A 129 -1.91 2.44 -0.24
CA THR A 129 -3.36 2.69 -0.03
C THR A 129 -3.95 3.82 -0.83
N ASN A 130 -3.15 4.79 -1.26
CA ASN A 130 -3.63 5.99 -1.92
C ASN A 130 -3.14 6.01 -3.37
N PRO A 131 -3.98 5.61 -4.35
CA PRO A 131 -3.60 5.58 -5.76
C PRO A 131 -3.14 6.94 -6.29
N ASN A 132 -3.81 8.02 -5.89
CA ASN A 132 -3.47 9.38 -6.33
C ASN A 132 -2.09 9.79 -5.79
N TYR A 133 -1.82 9.51 -4.51
CA TYR A 133 -0.51 9.78 -3.92
C TYR A 133 0.60 9.01 -4.64
N ARG A 134 0.40 7.69 -4.81
CA ARG A 134 1.34 6.81 -5.52
C ARG A 134 1.70 7.34 -6.89
N GLN A 135 0.69 7.78 -7.63
CA GLN A 135 0.87 8.30 -8.97
C GLN A 135 1.59 9.66 -9.00
N LEU A 136 1.26 10.59 -8.11
CA LEU A 136 1.98 11.86 -8.02
C LEU A 136 3.46 11.63 -7.68
N THR A 137 3.74 10.69 -6.78
CA THR A 137 5.11 10.27 -6.45
C THR A 137 5.81 9.66 -7.66
N HIS A 138 5.16 8.76 -8.41
CA HIS A 138 5.72 8.20 -9.65
C HIS A 138 5.97 9.26 -10.74
N GLU A 139 5.04 10.19 -10.95
CA GLU A 139 5.19 11.29 -11.91
C GLU A 139 6.41 12.14 -11.55
N LYS A 140 6.53 12.56 -10.28
CA LYS A 140 7.67 13.33 -9.78
C LYS A 140 8.99 12.59 -9.99
N TYR A 141 9.02 11.29 -9.70
CA TYR A 141 10.21 10.48 -9.88
C TYR A 141 10.61 10.34 -11.36
N MET A 142 9.66 10.14 -12.26
CA MET A 142 9.92 10.12 -13.71
C MET A 142 10.47 11.45 -14.22
N LEU A 143 9.92 12.57 -13.77
CA LEU A 143 10.42 13.90 -14.13
C LEU A 143 11.86 14.13 -13.63
N GLN A 144 12.20 13.61 -12.45
CA GLN A 144 13.59 13.61 -11.97
C GLN A 144 14.50 12.77 -12.88
N LYS A 145 14.06 11.58 -13.30
CA LYS A 145 14.82 10.76 -14.26
C LYS A 145 15.00 11.43 -15.61
N PHE A 146 13.98 12.12 -16.13
CA PHE A 146 14.14 12.89 -17.37
C PHE A 146 15.19 13.99 -17.25
N ALA A 147 15.30 14.63 -16.07
CA ALA A 147 16.36 15.60 -15.80
C ALA A 147 17.74 14.92 -15.74
N GLU A 148 17.87 13.78 -15.04
CA GLU A 148 19.12 12.99 -14.99
C GLU A 148 19.56 12.53 -16.39
N TRP A 149 18.62 12.09 -17.22
CA TRP A 149 18.88 11.69 -18.61
C TRP A 149 19.07 12.86 -19.56
N GLN A 150 19.04 14.10 -19.08
CA GLN A 150 19.21 15.33 -19.86
C GLN A 150 18.20 15.44 -21.02
N MET A 151 16.96 15.00 -20.79
CA MET A 151 15.91 15.11 -21.79
C MET A 151 15.49 16.58 -21.96
N SER A 152 15.30 16.98 -23.20
CA SER A 152 14.69 18.26 -23.56
C SER A 152 13.17 18.18 -23.47
N LYS A 153 12.52 19.33 -23.34
CA LYS A 153 11.06 19.45 -23.24
C LYS A 153 10.49 20.26 -24.40
N SER A 154 9.38 19.80 -24.98
CA SER A 154 8.56 20.53 -25.95
C SER A 154 7.08 20.33 -25.60
N ILE A 155 6.20 21.00 -26.33
CA ILE A 155 4.74 20.86 -26.22
C ILE A 155 4.22 20.26 -27.52
N ASP A 156 3.34 19.27 -27.44
CA ASP A 156 2.67 18.70 -28.61
C ASP A 156 1.59 19.64 -29.15
N LYS A 157 1.96 20.61 -29.98
CA LYS A 157 1.04 21.62 -30.52
C LYS A 157 0.04 21.03 -31.52
N ILE A 158 0.43 19.97 -32.22
CA ILE A 158 -0.36 19.39 -33.30
C ILE A 158 -1.19 18.18 -32.84
N GLY A 159 -0.81 17.53 -31.75
CA GLY A 159 -1.49 16.34 -31.22
C GLY A 159 -1.05 15.04 -31.88
N THR A 160 0.26 14.86 -32.11
CA THR A 160 0.80 13.57 -32.58
C THR A 160 0.63 12.48 -31.53
N LEU A 161 0.81 12.84 -30.26
CA LEU A 161 0.67 11.95 -29.10
C LEU A 161 -0.56 12.37 -28.31
N LEU A 162 -0.57 13.60 -27.81
CA LEU A 162 -1.69 14.20 -27.09
C LEU A 162 -1.61 15.72 -27.15
N LYS A 163 -2.56 16.36 -27.84
CA LYS A 163 -2.50 17.80 -28.10
C LYS A 163 -2.43 18.62 -26.81
N GLY A 164 -1.46 19.53 -26.74
CA GLY A 164 -1.23 20.43 -25.61
C GLY A 164 -0.44 19.83 -24.45
N SER A 165 -0.05 18.55 -24.54
CA SER A 165 0.73 17.89 -23.50
C SER A 165 2.24 18.09 -23.66
N ASP A 166 2.97 17.85 -22.58
CA ASP A 166 4.43 17.88 -22.57
C ASP A 166 5.01 16.66 -23.29
N ILE A 167 6.02 16.90 -24.12
CA ILE A 167 6.88 15.88 -24.72
C ILE A 167 8.27 16.04 -24.13
N PHE A 168 8.77 14.99 -23.47
CA PHE A 168 10.17 14.89 -23.06
C PHE A 168 10.92 14.07 -24.09
N TYR A 169 12.09 14.52 -24.54
CA TYR A 169 12.79 13.85 -25.62
C TYR A 169 14.32 13.89 -25.50
N LYS A 170 14.97 12.85 -26.03
CA LYS A 170 16.42 12.75 -26.16
C LYS A 170 16.77 12.24 -27.54
N LYS A 171 17.77 12.84 -28.18
CA LYS A 171 18.30 12.36 -29.47
C LYS A 171 19.11 11.08 -29.21
N ILE A 172 18.78 10.01 -29.93
CA ILE A 172 19.49 8.73 -29.81
C ILE A 172 20.44 8.47 -30.97
N ASP A 173 20.10 8.95 -32.18
CA ASP A 173 20.96 8.86 -33.36
C ASP A 173 20.53 9.92 -34.39
N ASN A 174 21.10 9.91 -35.60
CA ASN A 174 20.73 10.75 -36.71
C ASN A 174 19.22 10.68 -36.97
N LYS A 175 18.55 11.81 -36.74
CA LYS A 175 17.11 12.00 -36.91
C LYS A 175 16.22 11.11 -36.03
N THR A 176 16.76 10.33 -35.09
CA THR A 176 15.96 9.43 -34.24
C THR A 176 15.98 9.91 -32.79
N TYR A 177 14.81 9.93 -32.16
CA TYR A 177 14.59 10.49 -30.84
C TYR A 177 13.76 9.54 -29.99
N LEU A 178 14.17 9.36 -28.73
CA LEU A 178 13.35 8.75 -27.69
C LEU A 178 12.41 9.83 -27.15
N LEU A 179 11.11 9.56 -27.14
CA LEU A 179 10.08 10.46 -26.64
C LEU A 179 9.35 9.84 -25.45
N PHE A 180 9.00 10.68 -24.48
CA PHE A 180 8.00 10.38 -23.47
C PHE A 180 6.89 11.42 -23.50
N ASN A 181 5.66 10.95 -23.35
CA ASN A 181 4.49 11.80 -23.29
C ASN A 181 3.62 11.45 -22.09
N ASN A 182 3.14 12.47 -21.37
CA ASN A 182 2.28 12.24 -20.22
C ASN A 182 0.83 12.06 -20.68
N HIS A 183 0.38 10.81 -20.72
CA HIS A 183 -1.01 10.48 -20.96
C HIS A 183 -1.78 10.61 -19.64
N THR A 184 -2.84 11.43 -19.66
CA THR A 184 -3.76 11.57 -18.53
C THR A 184 -5.12 10.98 -18.88
N SER A 185 -5.58 9.98 -18.14
CA SER A 185 -6.91 9.39 -18.29
C SER A 185 -7.70 9.49 -16.99
N ASN A 186 -8.97 9.88 -17.08
CA ASN A 186 -9.89 9.84 -15.94
C ASN A 186 -10.68 8.53 -15.99
N VAL A 187 -10.48 7.65 -15.03
CA VAL A 187 -11.21 6.38 -14.91
C VAL A 187 -11.85 6.32 -13.53
N SER A 188 -13.18 6.27 -13.47
CA SER A 188 -13.96 6.12 -12.24
C SER A 188 -13.65 7.16 -11.14
N GLY A 189 -13.44 8.42 -11.53
CA GLY A 189 -13.13 9.51 -10.58
C GLY A 189 -11.65 9.59 -10.15
N TYR A 190 -10.79 8.72 -10.68
CA TYR A 190 -9.33 8.77 -10.49
C TYR A 190 -8.67 9.29 -11.77
N THR A 191 -7.82 10.30 -11.62
CA THR A 191 -6.98 10.80 -12.72
C THR A 191 -5.71 9.98 -12.74
N TYR A 192 -5.55 9.10 -13.71
CA TYR A 192 -4.31 8.35 -13.96
C TYR A 192 -3.39 9.14 -14.89
N LYS A 193 -2.13 9.26 -14.50
CA LYS A 193 -1.06 9.89 -15.27
C LYS A 193 0.05 8.88 -15.42
N THR A 194 0.38 8.57 -16.66
CA THR A 194 1.46 7.67 -17.00
C THR A 194 2.24 8.24 -18.16
N PHE A 195 3.52 7.88 -18.25
CA PHE A 195 4.32 8.25 -19.41
C PHE A 195 4.26 7.14 -20.44
N ASP A 196 3.89 7.46 -21.66
CA ASP A 196 4.05 6.57 -22.80
C ASP A 196 5.40 6.84 -23.46
N CYS A 197 6.06 5.80 -23.95
CA CYS A 197 7.41 5.85 -24.50
C CYS A 197 7.42 5.45 -25.98
N PHE A 198 8.09 6.26 -26.79
CA PHE A 198 8.12 6.11 -28.25
C PHE A 198 9.51 6.32 -28.82
N LEU A 199 9.78 5.73 -29.98
CA LEU A 199 10.85 6.13 -30.89
C LEU A 199 10.25 6.90 -32.06
N ALA A 200 10.82 8.06 -32.35
CA ALA A 200 10.33 8.91 -33.42
C ALA A 200 11.46 9.39 -34.34
N LYS A 201 11.16 9.52 -35.63
CA LYS A 201 12.07 10.11 -36.63
C LYS A 201 11.63 11.51 -37.04
N TYR A 202 12.53 12.49 -36.87
CA TYR A 202 12.33 13.89 -37.25
C TYR A 202 13.53 14.43 -38.02
N LYS A 203 13.31 15.40 -38.93
CA LYS A 203 14.43 15.99 -39.69
C LYS A 203 15.38 16.75 -38.77
N ASN A 204 14.85 17.39 -37.73
CA ASN A 204 15.60 18.10 -36.70
C ASN A 204 14.75 18.29 -35.43
N LEU A 205 15.40 18.71 -34.34
CA LEU A 205 14.80 18.89 -33.01
C LEU A 205 13.64 19.89 -33.00
N LYS A 206 13.65 20.91 -33.88
CA LYS A 206 12.62 21.97 -33.92
C LYS A 206 11.26 21.44 -34.40
N GLU A 207 11.23 20.28 -35.06
CA GLU A 207 10.01 19.64 -35.52
C GLU A 207 9.25 18.92 -34.40
N ILE A 208 9.91 18.59 -33.28
CA ILE A 208 9.30 17.84 -32.17
C ILE A 208 8.22 18.71 -31.50
N GLY A 209 6.97 18.21 -31.57
CA GLY A 209 5.78 18.91 -31.07
C GLY A 209 5.18 19.93 -32.03
N SER A 210 5.79 20.18 -33.21
CA SER A 210 5.27 21.12 -34.21
C SER A 210 4.95 20.47 -35.57
N LYS A 211 5.50 19.28 -35.84
CA LYS A 211 5.21 18.47 -37.03
C LYS A 211 5.05 17.00 -36.65
N ALA A 212 4.36 16.25 -37.49
CA ALA A 212 4.30 14.80 -37.35
C ALA A 212 5.67 14.19 -37.70
N PRO A 213 6.13 13.15 -36.98
CA PRO A 213 7.35 12.45 -37.32
C PRO A 213 7.20 11.69 -38.64
N SER A 214 8.31 11.42 -39.32
CA SER A 214 8.30 10.55 -40.50
C SER A 214 8.11 9.07 -40.15
N SER A 215 8.33 8.70 -38.89
CA SER A 215 8.09 7.38 -38.33
C SER A 215 7.90 7.51 -36.83
N LEU A 216 6.91 6.81 -36.28
CA LEU A 216 6.61 6.75 -34.84
C LEU A 216 6.38 5.29 -34.47
N GLU A 217 7.18 4.80 -33.53
CA GLU A 217 7.10 3.45 -32.99
C GLU A 217 6.82 3.55 -31.50
N THR A 218 5.77 2.85 -31.05
CA THR A 218 5.46 2.72 -29.62
C THR A 218 6.39 1.68 -29.01
N LEU A 219 7.25 2.10 -28.07
CA LEU A 219 8.03 1.15 -27.27
C LEU A 219 7.15 0.55 -26.17
N ILE A 220 6.49 1.41 -25.40
CA ILE A 220 5.62 0.97 -24.31
C ILE A 220 4.60 2.03 -23.91
N LEU A 221 3.38 1.59 -23.61
CA LEU A 221 2.33 2.42 -23.02
C LEU A 221 2.31 2.19 -21.51
N GLY A 222 2.11 3.27 -20.75
CA GLY A 222 2.12 3.22 -19.30
C GLY A 222 3.47 2.79 -18.72
N PHE A 223 4.56 3.43 -19.13
CA PHE A 223 5.93 3.18 -18.70
C PHE A 223 6.05 3.22 -17.18
N LYS A 224 6.72 2.21 -16.61
CA LYS A 224 7.05 2.08 -15.19
C LYS A 224 8.53 1.79 -15.05
N LEU A 225 9.27 2.68 -14.37
CA LEU A 225 10.74 2.57 -14.28
C LEU A 225 11.21 1.19 -13.78
N GLU A 226 10.61 0.68 -12.71
CA GLU A 226 10.96 -0.61 -12.09
C GLU A 226 10.83 -1.81 -13.06
N ARG A 227 9.94 -1.72 -14.05
CA ARG A 227 9.66 -2.79 -15.02
C ARG A 227 10.38 -2.56 -16.35
N ASP A 228 10.45 -1.30 -16.78
CA ASP A 228 10.69 -0.94 -18.17
C ASP A 228 12.04 -0.24 -18.40
N LEU A 229 12.82 0.03 -17.35
CA LEU A 229 14.10 0.73 -17.46
C LEU A 229 15.03 0.08 -18.48
N ASN A 230 15.15 -1.25 -18.47
CA ASN A 230 16.02 -1.99 -19.39
C ASN A 230 15.66 -1.79 -20.87
N LEU A 231 14.41 -1.43 -21.19
CA LEU A 231 13.98 -1.15 -22.56
C LEU A 231 14.55 0.16 -23.09
N VAL A 232 14.82 1.11 -22.19
CA VAL A 232 15.26 2.47 -22.53
C VAL A 232 16.69 2.77 -22.11
N GLU A 233 17.30 1.94 -21.28
CA GLU A 233 18.65 2.16 -20.71
C GLU A 233 19.69 2.41 -21.81
N LYS A 234 19.69 1.60 -22.87
CA LYS A 234 20.59 1.73 -24.04
C LYS A 234 20.45 3.03 -24.83
N PHE A 235 19.41 3.82 -24.56
CA PHE A 235 19.13 5.09 -25.25
C PHE A 235 19.41 6.31 -24.38
N VAL A 236 19.45 6.13 -23.05
CA VAL A 236 19.54 7.23 -22.09
C VAL A 236 20.92 7.34 -21.45
N TYR A 237 21.72 6.28 -21.49
CA TYR A 237 23.15 6.23 -21.16
C TYR A 237 24.01 6.14 -22.43
#